data_AF-A0A7S1DHP6-F1
#
_entry.id   AF-A0A7S1DHP6-F1
#
_cell.length_a   1.000
_cell.length_b   1.000
_cell.length_c   1.000
_cell.angle_alpha   90.00
_cell.angle_beta   90.00
_cell.angle_gamma   90.00
#
_symmetry.space_group_name_H-M   'P 1'
#
loop_
_entity.id
_entity.type
_entity.pdbx_description
1 polymer ?
#
loop_
_entity_poly.entity_id
_entity_poly.type
_entity_poly.pdbx_seq_one_letter_code
_entity_poly.pdbx_strand_id
1 'polypeptide(L)'
;ALSNTTSPPPCPSDAPAVVIFTGFGDLRVHDHAGLAAASSGSEVKAVFVFDPSELSNLSNRRISLLHSSVSDLHARLSAAGIALDILMGPLTATLSSYLSPLSSPHVYLHDDPSAPSLAAQSGVAASLPPSSTLHTW
;
A
#
# COMPACT_ATOMS: atom_id res chain seq x y z
N ALA A 1 -6.94 -7.93 27.30
CA ALA A 1 -6.02 -6.79 27.22
C ALA A 1 -5.65 -6.64 25.76
N LEU A 2 -6.17 -5.59 25.10
CA LEU A 2 -5.98 -5.34 23.66
C LEU A 2 -4.78 -4.40 23.53
N SER A 3 -3.58 -4.97 23.41
CA SER A 3 -2.32 -4.29 23.07
C SER A 3 -2.10 -4.52 21.57
N ASN A 4 -1.68 -3.61 20.69
CA ASN A 4 -1.19 -2.24 20.76
C ASN A 4 -1.43 -1.65 19.36
N THR A 5 -2.00 -0.45 19.24
CA THR A 5 -1.76 0.40 18.06
C THR A 5 -0.30 0.86 18.12
N THR A 6 0.61 0.05 17.60
CA THR A 6 2.02 0.42 17.48
C THR A 6 2.19 1.08 16.12
N SER A 7 2.36 2.39 16.09
CA SER A 7 2.75 3.08 14.86
C SER A 7 3.99 2.39 14.27
N PRO A 8 4.06 2.22 12.94
CA PRO A 8 5.21 1.55 12.32
C PRO A 8 6.47 2.42 12.51
N PRO A 9 7.66 1.81 12.53
CA PRO A 9 8.90 2.56 12.71
C PRO A 9 9.12 3.53 11.52
N PRO A 10 9.69 4.71 11.78
CA PRO A 10 9.98 5.68 10.74
C PRO A 10 10.95 5.11 9.71
N CYS A 11 10.80 5.49 8.44
CA CYS A 11 11.70 5.09 7.38
C CYS A 11 13.08 5.73 7.59
N PRO A 12 14.19 4.99 7.43
CA PRO A 12 15.52 5.59 7.36
C PRO A 12 15.57 6.67 6.27
N SER A 13 16.24 7.78 6.55
CA SER A 13 16.25 8.96 5.68
C SER A 13 17.00 8.78 4.36
N ASP A 14 17.76 7.71 4.23
CA ASP A 14 18.52 7.33 3.03
C ASP A 14 17.83 6.24 2.20
N ALA A 15 16.70 5.68 2.65
CA ALA A 15 15.99 4.60 1.99
C ALA A 15 14.68 5.06 1.34
N PRO A 16 14.30 4.46 0.18
CA PRO A 16 13.00 4.73 -0.43
C PRO A 16 11.89 4.05 0.38
N ALA A 17 10.81 4.79 0.61
CA ALA A 17 9.60 4.30 1.27
C ALA A 17 8.49 4.05 0.25
N VAL A 18 7.86 2.88 0.34
CA VAL A 18 6.71 2.50 -0.49
C VAL A 18 5.52 2.19 0.41
N VAL A 19 4.43 2.92 0.23
CA VAL A 19 3.15 2.66 0.91
C VAL A 19 2.23 1.92 -0.04
N ILE A 20 1.79 0.72 0.34
CA ILE A 20 0.94 -0.12 -0.49
C ILE A 20 -0.51 -0.04 0.00
N PHE A 21 -1.40 0.28 -0.93
CA PHE A 21 -2.85 0.27 -0.76
C PHE A 21 -3.46 -0.88 -1.58
N THR A 22 -4.37 -1.65 -0.99
CA THR A 22 -5.08 -2.75 -1.66
C THR A 22 -6.57 -2.72 -1.32
N GLY A 23 -7.40 -3.16 -2.28
CA GLY A 23 -8.85 -3.30 -2.12
C GLY A 23 -9.56 -2.08 -1.52
N PHE A 24 -10.53 -2.35 -0.63
CA PHE A 24 -11.29 -1.33 0.12
C PHE A 24 -10.68 -0.99 1.49
N GLY A 25 -9.39 -1.26 1.68
CA GLY A 25 -8.71 -1.00 2.94
C GLY A 25 -8.56 0.49 3.22
N ASP A 26 -7.45 0.85 3.86
CA ASP A 26 -7.16 2.17 4.42
C ASP A 26 -6.89 3.27 3.35
N LEU A 27 -7.83 3.51 2.43
CA LEU A 27 -7.73 4.49 1.33
C LEU A 27 -7.86 5.95 1.80
N ARG A 28 -7.00 6.36 2.73
CA ARG A 28 -6.95 7.72 3.29
C ARG A 28 -5.51 8.18 3.50
N VAL A 29 -5.33 9.49 3.49
CA VAL A 29 -4.04 10.15 3.75
C VAL A 29 -3.93 10.62 5.21
N HIS A 30 -5.04 11.09 5.78
CA HIS A 30 -5.08 11.57 7.16
C HIS A 30 -5.04 10.39 8.13
N ASP A 31 -4.36 10.56 9.26
CA ASP A 31 -4.26 9.54 10.31
C ASP A 31 -3.71 8.20 9.82
N HIS A 32 -2.92 8.22 8.74
CA HIS A 32 -2.35 7.03 8.13
C HIS A 32 -0.92 6.82 8.64
N ALA A 33 -0.77 5.96 9.65
CA ALA A 33 0.48 5.78 10.39
C ALA A 33 1.65 5.35 9.49
N GLY A 34 1.40 4.52 8.46
CA GLY A 34 2.43 4.15 7.49
C GLY A 34 2.87 5.29 6.57
N LEU A 35 2.00 6.27 6.28
CA LEU A 35 2.36 7.43 5.46
C LEU A 35 3.19 8.40 6.30
N ALA A 36 2.82 8.57 7.57
CA ALA A 36 3.60 9.35 8.53
C ALA A 36 5.00 8.76 8.71
N ALA A 37 5.12 7.44 8.88
CA ALA A 37 6.41 6.76 8.99
C ALA A 37 7.23 6.81 7.69
N ALA A 38 6.59 6.64 6.53
CA ALA A 38 7.24 6.74 5.22
C ALA A 38 7.81 8.15 4.95
N SER A 39 7.18 9.20 5.49
CA SER A 39 7.56 10.61 5.24
C SER A 39 8.99 10.98 5.65
N SER A 40 9.65 10.17 6.49
CA SER A 40 11.04 10.39 6.87
C SER A 40 12.06 9.79 5.89
N GLY A 41 11.62 9.03 4.88
CA GLY A 41 12.47 8.41 3.87
C GLY A 41 13.03 9.39 2.83
N SER A 42 13.95 8.90 1.99
CA SER A 42 14.56 9.71 0.92
C SER A 42 13.59 10.02 -0.23
N GLU A 43 12.66 9.10 -0.49
CA GLU A 43 11.60 9.22 -1.49
C GLU A 43 10.37 8.46 -0.98
N VAL A 44 9.17 9.04 -1.14
CA VAL A 44 7.90 8.38 -0.76
C VAL A 44 7.07 8.11 -2.00
N LYS A 45 6.76 6.83 -2.24
CA LYS A 45 5.83 6.39 -3.28
C LYS A 45 4.64 5.72 -2.65
N ALA A 46 3.44 6.04 -3.14
CA ALA A 46 2.25 5.27 -2.86
C ALA A 46 1.94 4.39 -4.07
N VAL A 47 1.43 3.18 -3.82
CA VAL A 47 1.04 2.24 -4.88
C VAL A 47 -0.35 1.71 -4.59
N PHE A 48 -1.20 1.68 -5.61
CA PHE A 48 -2.46 0.94 -5.57
C PHE A 48 -2.49 -0.07 -6.72
N VAL A 49 -2.89 -1.31 -6.44
CA VAL A 49 -3.00 -2.36 -7.46
C VAL A 49 -4.45 -2.77 -7.67
N PHE A 50 -4.94 -2.60 -8.89
CA PHE A 50 -6.19 -3.21 -9.34
C PHE A 50 -5.96 -4.67 -9.75
N ASP A 51 -6.22 -5.59 -8.83
CA ASP A 51 -6.14 -7.02 -9.09
C ASP A 51 -7.42 -7.52 -9.79
N PRO A 52 -7.33 -8.07 -11.03
CA PRO A 52 -8.49 -8.58 -11.74
C PRO A 52 -9.26 -9.67 -10.98
N SER A 53 -8.57 -10.50 -10.19
CA SER A 53 -9.19 -11.55 -9.39
C SER A 53 -10.04 -10.97 -8.26
N GLU A 54 -9.56 -9.91 -7.60
CA GLU A 54 -10.36 -9.17 -6.61
C GLU A 54 -11.55 -8.49 -7.29
N LEU A 55 -11.31 -7.77 -8.39
CA LEU A 55 -12.34 -7.03 -9.12
C LEU A 55 -13.47 -7.93 -9.63
N SER A 56 -13.14 -9.16 -10.08
CA SER A 56 -14.13 -10.14 -10.55
C SER A 56 -15.15 -10.55 -9.49
N ASN A 57 -14.83 -10.37 -8.20
CA ASN A 57 -15.71 -10.69 -7.08
C ASN A 57 -16.57 -9.49 -6.64
N LEU A 58 -16.43 -8.34 -7.29
CA LEU A 58 -17.13 -7.11 -6.96
C LEU A 58 -18.30 -6.86 -7.91
N SER A 59 -19.37 -6.26 -7.38
CA SER A 59 -20.44 -5.73 -8.23
C SER A 59 -20.00 -4.43 -8.91
N ASN A 60 -20.64 -4.07 -10.03
CA ASN A 60 -20.36 -2.79 -10.74
C ASN A 60 -20.44 -1.57 -9.82
N ARG A 61 -21.39 -1.58 -8.87
CA ARG A 61 -21.51 -0.52 -7.86
C ARG A 61 -20.27 -0.45 -6.97
N ARG A 62 -19.78 -1.60 -6.49
CA ARG A 62 -18.57 -1.65 -5.66
C ARG A 62 -17.35 -1.21 -6.46
N ILE A 63 -17.18 -1.67 -7.70
CA ILE A 63 -16.08 -1.23 -8.58
C ILE A 63 -16.10 0.30 -8.76
N SER A 64 -17.28 0.89 -9.00
CA SER A 64 -17.43 2.35 -9.12
C SER A 64 -17.03 3.08 -7.85
N LEU A 65 -17.43 2.55 -6.68
CA LEU A 65 -17.04 3.11 -5.37
C LEU A 65 -15.53 3.02 -5.14
N LEU A 66 -14.92 1.87 -5.44
CA LEU A 66 -13.47 1.69 -5.31
C LEU A 66 -12.73 2.70 -6.19
N HIS A 67 -13.14 2.82 -7.45
CA HIS A 67 -12.55 3.77 -8.37
C HIS A 67 -12.66 5.22 -7.86
N SER A 68 -13.82 5.64 -7.36
CA SER A 68 -13.96 6.98 -6.76
C SER A 68 -13.06 7.17 -5.55
N SER A 69 -12.95 6.16 -4.67
CA SER A 69 -12.09 6.24 -3.49
C SER A 69 -10.61 6.34 -3.85
N VAL A 70 -10.15 5.57 -4.85
CA VAL A 70 -8.77 5.63 -5.35
C VAL A 70 -8.50 6.97 -6.03
N SER A 71 -9.47 7.52 -6.78
CA SER A 71 -9.36 8.86 -7.38
C SER A 71 -9.21 9.95 -6.31
N ASP A 72 -9.99 9.88 -5.23
CA ASP A 72 -9.90 10.81 -4.11
C ASP A 72 -8.57 10.67 -3.35
N LEU A 73 -8.10 9.44 -3.15
CA LEU A 73 -6.79 9.15 -2.56
C LEU A 73 -5.67 9.77 -3.42
N HIS A 74 -5.70 9.55 -4.74
CA HIS A 74 -4.74 10.11 -5.69
C HIS A 74 -4.68 11.64 -5.58
N ALA A 75 -5.83 12.31 -5.59
CA ALA A 75 -5.90 13.77 -5.47
C ALA A 75 -5.29 14.29 -4.16
N ARG A 76 -5.55 13.60 -3.04
CA ARG A 76 -5.02 13.96 -1.72
C ARG A 76 -3.52 13.73 -1.60
N LEU A 77 -3.01 12.62 -2.13
CA LEU A 77 -1.57 12.33 -2.15
C LEU A 77 -0.83 13.32 -3.04
N SER A 78 -1.37 13.63 -4.22
CA SER A 78 -0.82 14.62 -5.13
C SER A 78 -0.75 16.01 -4.50
N ALA A 79 -1.79 16.43 -3.76
CA ALA A 79 -1.77 17.68 -3.01
C ALA A 79 -0.69 17.73 -1.90
N ALA A 80 -0.27 16.56 -1.39
CA ALA A 80 0.83 16.41 -0.44
C ALA A 80 2.20 16.20 -1.11
N GLY A 81 2.27 16.23 -2.45
CA GLY A 81 3.51 16.00 -3.21
C GLY A 81 3.94 14.53 -3.33
N ILE A 82 3.05 13.59 -2.98
CA ILE A 82 3.31 12.15 -3.05
C ILE A 82 2.65 11.59 -4.31
N ALA A 83 3.41 10.87 -5.14
CA ALA A 83 2.87 10.17 -6.30
C ALA A 83 2.14 8.89 -5.87
N LEU A 84 0.95 8.66 -6.44
CA LEU A 84 0.24 7.38 -6.35
C LEU A 84 0.32 6.66 -7.69
N ASP A 85 1.15 5.62 -7.74
CA ASP A 85 1.24 4.75 -8.90
C ASP A 85 0.08 3.75 -8.91
N ILE A 86 -0.76 3.84 -9.95
CA ILE A 86 -1.90 2.95 -10.16
C ILE A 86 -1.47 1.85 -11.11
N LEU A 87 -1.42 0.62 -10.60
CA LEU A 87 -1.03 -0.56 -11.36
C LEU A 87 -2.24 -1.48 -11.61
N MET A 88 -2.15 -2.31 -12.64
CA MET A 88 -3.20 -3.27 -12.99
C MET A 88 -2.59 -4.64 -13.27
N GLY A 89 -3.18 -5.68 -12.70
CA GLY A 89 -2.72 -7.07 -12.88
C GLY A 89 -2.67 -7.84 -11.55
N PRO A 90 -2.23 -9.10 -11.57
CA PRO A 90 -2.15 -9.93 -10.37
C PRO A 90 -1.26 -9.29 -9.31
N LEU A 91 -1.76 -9.13 -8.08
CA LEU A 91 -1.12 -8.36 -7.01
C LEU A 91 0.36 -8.70 -6.83
N THR A 92 0.67 -9.98 -6.67
CA THR A 92 2.04 -10.48 -6.44
C THR A 92 2.98 -10.18 -7.60
N ALA A 93 2.56 -10.46 -8.84
CA ALA A 93 3.40 -10.27 -10.01
C ALA A 93 3.66 -8.79 -10.30
N THR A 94 2.62 -7.97 -10.14
CA THR A 94 2.67 -6.52 -10.35
C THR A 94 3.56 -5.84 -9.31
N LEU A 95 3.38 -6.15 -8.02
CA LEU A 95 4.22 -5.59 -6.96
C LEU A 95 5.67 -6.05 -7.06
N SER A 96 5.91 -7.33 -7.36
CA SER A 96 7.27 -7.84 -7.55
C SER A 96 7.99 -7.09 -8.67
N SER A 97 7.32 -6.90 -9.81
CA SER A 97 7.87 -6.13 -10.94
C SER A 97 8.15 -4.67 -10.56
N TYR A 98 7.22 -4.04 -9.83
CA TYR A 98 7.33 -2.64 -9.40
C TYR A 98 8.45 -2.41 -8.38
N LEU A 99 8.61 -3.31 -7.41
CA LEU A 99 9.59 -3.20 -6.32
C LEU A 99 10.99 -3.66 -6.74
N SER A 100 11.11 -4.55 -7.73
CA SER A 100 12.40 -5.12 -8.16
C SER A 100 13.51 -4.11 -8.50
N PRO A 101 13.23 -2.92 -9.08
CA PRO A 101 14.27 -1.94 -9.39
C PRO A 101 14.71 -1.11 -8.18
N LEU A 102 13.99 -1.19 -7.06
CA LEU A 102 14.26 -0.38 -5.86
C LEU A 102 15.35 -1.04 -5.01
N SER A 103 16.34 -0.25 -4.61
CA SER A 103 17.39 -0.71 -3.70
C SER A 103 16.90 -0.59 -2.25
N SER A 104 16.62 -1.74 -1.61
CA SER A 104 16.23 -1.86 -0.20
C SER A 104 15.04 -1.00 0.24
N PRO A 105 13.86 -1.15 -0.40
CA PRO A 105 12.70 -0.35 -0.05
C PRO A 105 12.14 -0.72 1.34
N HIS A 106 11.72 0.30 2.07
CA HIS A 106 10.88 0.13 3.26
C HIS A 106 9.41 0.13 2.82
N VAL A 107 8.75 -1.01 2.99
CA VAL A 107 7.38 -1.21 2.54
C VAL A 107 6.43 -1.11 3.72
N TYR A 108 5.43 -0.25 3.59
CA TYR A 108 4.41 0.00 4.59
C TYR A 108 3.07 -0.52 4.07
N LEU A 109 2.49 -1.47 4.79
CA LEU A 109 1.18 -2.04 4.50
C LEU A 109 0.30 -2.00 5.75
N HIS A 110 -0.91 -1.47 5.62
CA HIS A 110 -1.86 -1.49 6.73
C HIS A 110 -2.28 -2.93 7.07
N ASP A 111 -2.27 -3.28 8.35
CA ASP A 111 -2.81 -4.55 8.83
C ASP A 111 -4.32 -4.44 9.03
N ASP A 112 -5.06 -5.19 8.21
CA ASP A 112 -6.49 -5.37 8.36
C ASP A 112 -6.79 -6.88 8.54
N PRO A 113 -7.39 -7.28 9.69
CA PRO A 113 -7.67 -8.68 10.01
C PRO A 113 -8.82 -9.27 9.17
N SER A 114 -9.44 -8.50 8.27
CA SER A 114 -10.46 -9.02 7.39
C SER A 114 -9.89 -10.06 6.41
N ALA A 115 -10.67 -11.12 6.14
CA ALA A 115 -10.25 -12.20 5.24
C ALA A 115 -9.72 -11.74 3.86
N PRO A 116 -10.36 -10.80 3.14
CA PRO A 116 -9.81 -10.32 1.87
C PRO A 116 -8.45 -9.61 2.05
N SER A 117 -8.30 -8.85 3.13
CA SER A 117 -7.06 -8.14 3.42
C SER A 117 -5.94 -9.10 3.82
N LEU A 118 -6.20 -10.15 4.60
CA LEU A 118 -5.19 -11.17 4.94
C LEU A 118 -4.60 -11.87 3.70
N ALA A 119 -5.44 -12.15 2.70
CA ALA A 119 -4.98 -12.72 1.43
C ALA A 119 -4.09 -11.72 0.66
N ALA A 120 -4.49 -10.45 0.60
CA ALA A 120 -3.68 -9.39 -0.01
C ALA A 120 -2.35 -9.19 0.74
N GLN A 121 -2.36 -9.17 2.07
CA GLN A 121 -1.17 -9.03 2.91
C GLN A 121 -0.17 -10.17 2.69
N SER A 122 -0.67 -11.41 2.61
CA SER A 122 0.16 -12.57 2.28
C SER A 122 0.77 -12.45 0.88
N GLY A 123 -0.01 -11.94 -0.09
CA GLY A 123 0.46 -11.67 -1.44
C GLY A 123 1.53 -10.58 -1.49
N VAL A 124 1.36 -9.49 -0.74
CA VAL A 124 2.36 -8.41 -0.63
C VAL A 124 3.66 -8.98 -0.09
N ALA A 125 3.61 -9.68 1.05
CA ALA A 125 4.80 -10.27 1.67
C ALA A 125 5.56 -11.22 0.71
N ALA A 126 4.82 -12.01 -0.09
CA ALA A 126 5.40 -12.91 -1.09
C ALA A 126 6.01 -12.18 -2.31
N SER A 127 5.65 -10.92 -2.55
CA SER A 127 6.12 -10.13 -3.70
C SER A 127 7.40 -9.34 -3.43
N LEU A 128 7.80 -9.23 -2.15
CA LEU A 128 8.90 -8.37 -1.75
C LEU A 128 10.26 -8.91 -2.20
N PRO A 129 11.13 -8.05 -2.78
CA PRO A 129 12.52 -8.44 -2.98
C PRO A 129 13.20 -8.71 -1.63
N PRO A 130 14.23 -9.59 -1.59
CA PRO A 130 14.87 -10.03 -0.35
C PRO A 130 15.56 -8.90 0.45
N SER A 131 15.85 -7.76 -0.19
CA SER A 131 16.42 -6.57 0.44
C SER A 131 15.38 -5.65 1.08
N SER A 132 14.08 -5.94 0.93
CA SER A 132 13.01 -5.09 1.45
C SER A 132 12.76 -5.33 2.93
N THR A 133 12.27 -4.30 3.61
CA THR A 133 11.74 -4.43 4.97
C THR A 133 10.25 -4.14 4.97
N LEU A 134 9.42 -5.10 5.39
CA LEU A 134 7.97 -4.93 5.53
C LEU A 134 7.62 -4.43 6.93
N HIS A 135 6.79 -3.39 6.99
CA HIS A 135 6.23 -2.81 8.21
C HIS A 135 4.70 -2.87 8.13
N THR A 136 4.07 -3.44 9.15
CA THR A 136 2.60 -3.50 9.28
C THR A 136 2.15 -2.82 10.58
N TRP A 137 0.94 -2.26 10.57
CA TRP A 137 0.32 -1.57 11.71
C TRP A 137 -1.20 -1.62 11.69
#